data_AF-A0A3D5Z633-F1
#
_entry.id   AF-A0A3D5Z633-F1
#
_cell.length_a   1.000
_cell.length_b   1.000
_cell.length_c   1.000
_cell.angle_alpha   90.00
_cell.angle_beta   90.00
_cell.angle_gamma   90.00
#
_symmetry.space_group_name_H-M   'P 1'
#
loop_
_entity.id
_entity.type
_entity.pdbx_description
1 polymer ?
#
loop_
_entity_poly.entity_id
_entity_poly.type
_entity_poly.pdbx_seq_one_letter_code
_entity_poly.pdbx_strand_id
1 'polypeptide(L)'
;MGFQYKKSLGQNFLQDNNILNKIVASVSVGNNDLIIEIGPGHGALTKKLVDIGCDVLAFEIDLRVKEYLDKINCSNLKVVYQDILQVDFKKYDFFKYDNVHIIANIPYYITTPIIEKIINSNINEVDMTLMVQKEVADRFSAKPGSQDYGSVSVYLNYFYDISTLTNVSRHAFYPVPNVDSAVIKLVRHNKYQVTNEEKFFKFVKQCFQYKRKNIRNNLKGYDLEKVSLVLKNYGHDLSSRAEEFSIIEFIDLYNSLF
;
A
#
# COMPACT_ATOMS: atom_id res chain seq x y z
N MET A 1 7.52 35.30 -0.02
CA MET A 1 7.04 34.71 1.26
C MET A 1 7.33 33.21 1.20
N GLY A 2 7.98 32.64 2.22
CA GLY A 2 8.35 31.23 2.22
C GLY A 2 7.14 30.30 2.34
N PHE A 3 7.19 29.13 1.70
CA PHE A 3 6.16 28.10 1.80
C PHE A 3 6.07 27.58 3.25
N GLN A 4 4.90 27.71 3.87
CA GLN A 4 4.68 27.26 5.25
C GLN A 4 4.15 25.82 5.28
N TYR A 5 4.96 24.89 5.78
CA TYR A 5 4.62 23.47 5.88
C TYR A 5 3.43 23.23 6.83
N LYS A 6 2.43 22.44 6.41
CA LYS A 6 1.32 22.03 7.29
C LYS A 6 1.68 20.74 8.02
N LYS A 7 1.99 20.85 9.32
CA LYS A 7 2.17 19.68 10.19
C LYS A 7 0.93 18.77 10.21
N SER A 8 -0.28 19.34 10.12
CA SER A 8 -1.53 18.58 10.09
C SER A 8 -1.69 17.69 8.85
N LEU A 9 -0.99 18.00 7.75
CA LEU A 9 -0.97 17.19 6.54
C LEU A 9 0.24 16.26 6.48
N GLY A 10 1.08 16.20 7.53
CA GLY A 10 2.25 15.31 7.57
C GLY A 10 3.29 15.56 6.48
N GLN A 11 3.37 16.78 5.94
CA GLN A 11 4.20 17.11 4.79
C GLN A 11 5.71 17.02 5.11
N ASN A 12 6.39 16.04 4.52
CA ASN A 12 7.84 15.94 4.45
C ASN A 12 8.23 15.72 2.99
N PHE A 13 8.91 16.68 2.37
CA PHE A 13 9.24 16.62 0.95
C PHE A 13 10.58 15.92 0.76
N LEU A 14 10.59 14.87 -0.06
CA LEU A 14 11.82 14.20 -0.46
C LEU A 14 12.66 15.13 -1.34
N GLN A 15 13.92 15.34 -0.96
CA GLN A 15 14.87 16.20 -1.69
C GLN A 15 16.01 15.39 -2.34
N ASP A 16 16.19 14.14 -1.95
CA ASP A 16 17.27 13.29 -2.45
C ASP A 16 16.97 12.79 -3.88
N ASN A 17 17.74 13.30 -4.85
CA ASN A 17 17.63 12.92 -6.25
C ASN A 17 17.95 11.44 -6.52
N ASN A 18 18.82 10.81 -5.74
CA ASN A 18 19.14 9.39 -5.92
C ASN A 18 17.94 8.52 -5.56
N ILE A 19 17.22 8.88 -4.50
CA ILE A 19 15.99 8.18 -4.10
C ILE A 19 14.88 8.39 -5.14
N LEU A 20 14.70 9.63 -5.60
CA LEU A 20 13.76 9.92 -6.68
C LEU A 20 14.06 9.10 -7.94
N ASN A 21 15.33 9.02 -8.35
CA ASN A 21 15.73 8.22 -9.50
C ASN A 21 15.51 6.71 -9.28
N LYS A 22 15.71 6.20 -8.07
CA LYS A 22 15.39 4.80 -7.74
C LYS A 22 13.88 4.50 -7.85
N ILE A 23 13.03 5.42 -7.39
CA ILE A 23 11.57 5.29 -7.54
C ILE A 23 11.20 5.24 -9.01
N VAL A 24 11.69 6.20 -9.80
CA VAL A 24 11.43 6.27 -11.25
C VAL A 24 11.92 5.03 -11.97
N ALA A 25 13.12 4.55 -11.65
CA ALA A 25 13.69 3.33 -12.26
C ALA A 25 12.93 2.04 -11.90
N SER A 26 12.10 2.04 -10.86
CA SER A 26 11.27 0.90 -10.47
C SER A 26 9.91 0.84 -11.20
N VAL A 27 9.62 1.87 -11.99
CA VAL A 27 8.39 2.01 -12.77
C VAL A 27 8.70 1.55 -14.18
N SER A 28 8.18 0.38 -14.54
CA SER A 28 8.31 -0.17 -15.89
C SER A 28 6.99 0.01 -16.61
N VAL A 29 6.88 1.06 -17.42
CA VAL A 29 5.66 1.42 -18.16
C VAL A 29 5.80 1.09 -19.65
N GLY A 30 4.69 0.67 -20.24
CA GLY A 30 4.45 0.62 -21.67
C GLY A 30 3.89 1.92 -22.24
N ASN A 31 3.73 1.97 -23.56
CA ASN A 31 3.32 3.18 -24.29
C ASN A 31 1.87 3.64 -24.01
N ASN A 32 1.00 2.75 -23.53
CA ASN A 32 -0.41 3.03 -23.24
C ASN A 32 -0.76 2.83 -21.74
N ASP A 33 0.25 2.91 -20.87
CA ASP A 33 0.05 2.84 -19.43
C ASP A 33 -0.23 4.22 -18.83
N LEU A 34 -0.80 4.23 -17.63
CA LEU A 34 -1.05 5.42 -16.83
C LEU A 34 -0.24 5.34 -15.53
N ILE A 35 0.42 6.45 -15.18
CA ILE A 35 0.94 6.66 -13.84
C ILE A 35 -0.04 7.52 -13.05
N ILE A 36 -0.49 7.03 -11.88
CA ILE A 36 -1.19 7.84 -10.90
C ILE A 36 -0.22 8.23 -9.80
N GLU A 37 0.04 9.53 -9.66
CA GLU A 37 0.83 10.07 -8.56
C GLU A 37 -0.08 10.58 -7.44
N ILE A 38 0.14 10.13 -6.21
CA ILE A 38 -0.63 10.58 -5.04
C ILE A 38 0.28 11.43 -4.16
N GLY A 39 -0.11 12.69 -3.94
CA GLY A 39 0.66 13.66 -3.17
C GLY A 39 1.94 14.13 -3.89
N PRO A 40 1.82 14.73 -5.10
CA PRO A 40 2.97 15.23 -5.87
C PRO A 40 3.75 16.35 -5.14
N GLY A 41 3.11 17.08 -4.23
CA GLY A 41 3.75 18.15 -3.49
C GLY A 41 4.28 19.24 -4.41
N HIS A 42 5.56 19.62 -4.25
CA HIS A 42 6.21 20.61 -5.12
C HIS A 42 6.57 20.06 -6.52
N GLY A 43 6.22 18.82 -6.83
CA GLY A 43 6.39 18.20 -8.14
C GLY A 43 7.79 17.68 -8.44
N ALA A 44 8.60 17.40 -7.42
CA ALA A 44 9.97 16.89 -7.59
C ALA A 44 9.98 15.51 -8.28
N LEU A 45 9.05 14.65 -7.89
CA LEU A 45 8.85 13.34 -8.52
C LEU A 45 8.05 13.48 -9.81
N THR A 46 6.95 14.24 -9.80
CA THR A 46 6.12 14.54 -10.99
C THR A 46 6.95 14.91 -12.21
N LYS A 47 7.93 15.81 -12.07
CA LYS A 47 8.82 16.23 -13.17
C LYS A 47 9.57 15.05 -13.81
N LYS A 48 9.98 14.06 -13.04
CA LYS A 48 10.67 12.88 -13.55
C LYS A 48 9.70 11.87 -14.16
N LEU A 49 8.48 11.78 -13.63
CA LEU A 49 7.46 10.86 -14.13
C LEU A 49 6.95 11.28 -15.51
N VAL A 50 6.72 12.58 -15.73
CA VAL A 50 6.27 13.08 -17.03
C VAL A 50 7.30 12.86 -18.14
N ASP A 51 8.60 12.86 -17.79
CA ASP A 51 9.72 12.60 -18.71
C ASP A 51 9.78 11.14 -19.18
N ILE A 52 9.07 10.22 -18.53
CA ILE A 52 9.00 8.80 -18.96
C ILE A 52 8.22 8.66 -20.27
N GLY A 53 7.29 9.59 -20.55
CA GLY A 53 6.54 9.66 -21.81
C GLY A 53 5.19 8.97 -21.82
N CYS A 54 4.69 8.46 -20.69
CA CYS A 54 3.31 7.99 -20.53
C CYS A 54 2.42 9.06 -19.89
N ASP A 55 1.10 8.83 -19.85
CA ASP A 55 0.18 9.74 -19.16
C ASP A 55 0.41 9.71 -17.64
N VAL A 56 0.29 10.88 -17.01
CA VAL A 56 0.43 11.07 -15.56
C VAL A 56 -0.80 11.80 -15.03
N LEU A 57 -1.49 11.16 -14.08
CA LEU A 57 -2.61 11.74 -13.32
C LEU A 57 -2.21 11.92 -11.86
N ALA A 58 -1.99 13.17 -11.45
CA ALA A 58 -1.59 13.50 -10.09
C ALA A 58 -2.79 13.96 -9.24
N PHE A 59 -2.91 13.45 -8.02
CA PHE A 59 -3.89 13.89 -7.02
C PHE A 59 -3.21 14.61 -5.86
N GLU A 60 -3.60 15.87 -5.63
CA GLU A 60 -3.03 16.71 -4.57
C GLU A 60 -4.13 17.37 -3.73
N ILE A 61 -4.02 17.28 -2.40
CA ILE A 61 -4.98 17.89 -1.48
C ILE A 61 -4.63 19.35 -1.15
N ASP A 62 -3.35 19.71 -1.21
CA ASP A 62 -2.87 21.03 -0.83
C ASP A 62 -2.84 22.00 -2.01
N LEU A 63 -3.85 22.86 -2.12
CA LEU A 63 -3.94 23.90 -3.15
C LEU A 63 -2.75 24.89 -3.16
N ARG A 64 -1.94 24.97 -2.10
CA ARG A 64 -0.79 25.89 -2.04
C ARG A 64 0.36 25.45 -2.93
N VAL A 65 0.48 24.16 -3.24
CA VAL A 65 1.52 23.68 -4.16
C VAL A 65 1.14 23.86 -5.63
N LYS A 66 -0.10 24.32 -5.90
CA LYS A 66 -0.62 24.55 -7.25
C LYS A 66 0.29 25.43 -8.10
N GLU A 67 0.84 26.49 -7.53
CA GLU A 67 1.76 27.40 -8.24
C GLU A 67 3.07 26.72 -8.72
N TYR A 68 3.44 25.58 -8.13
CA TYR A 68 4.61 24.80 -8.52
C TYR A 68 4.24 23.73 -9.54
N LEU A 69 3.11 23.05 -9.33
CA LEU A 69 2.63 21.99 -10.23
C LEU A 69 2.14 22.54 -11.57
N ASP A 70 1.44 23.67 -11.57
CA ASP A 70 0.96 24.32 -12.80
C ASP A 70 2.12 24.83 -13.69
N LYS A 71 3.34 24.97 -13.14
CA LYS A 71 4.55 25.30 -13.91
C LYS A 71 5.13 24.10 -14.66
N ILE A 72 4.71 22.87 -14.32
CA ILE A 72 5.08 21.66 -15.05
C ILE A 72 4.16 21.56 -16.27
N ASN A 73 4.48 22.34 -17.30
CA ASN A 73 3.67 22.44 -18.51
C ASN A 73 3.98 21.29 -19.48
N CYS A 74 3.38 20.12 -19.22
CA CYS A 74 3.54 18.92 -20.01
C CYS A 74 2.16 18.42 -20.48
N SER A 75 2.02 18.04 -21.75
CA SER A 75 0.73 17.62 -22.33
C SER A 75 0.20 16.30 -21.77
N ASN A 76 1.09 15.46 -21.24
CA ASN A 76 0.78 14.17 -20.63
C ASN A 76 0.54 14.28 -19.11
N LEU A 77 0.51 15.48 -18.53
CA LEU A 77 0.25 15.68 -17.09
C LEU A 77 -1.15 16.25 -16.87
N LYS A 78 -1.93 15.59 -16.00
CA LYS A 78 -3.17 16.14 -15.44
C LYS A 78 -3.07 16.16 -13.91
N VAL A 79 -3.27 17.33 -13.32
CA VAL A 79 -3.31 17.50 -11.85
C VAL A 79 -4.75 17.73 -11.40
N VAL A 80 -5.22 16.90 -10.47
CA VAL A 80 -6.53 17.01 -9.82
C VAL A 80 -6.33 17.40 -8.37
N TYR A 81 -6.84 18.57 -8.01
CA TYR A 81 -6.73 19.08 -6.65
C TYR A 81 -7.86 18.56 -5.75
N GLN A 82 -7.74 17.30 -5.32
CA GLN A 82 -8.74 16.60 -4.52
C GLN A 82 -8.06 15.60 -3.57
N ASP A 83 -8.66 15.41 -2.39
CA ASP A 83 -8.31 14.30 -1.50
C ASP A 83 -8.55 12.96 -2.20
N ILE A 84 -7.49 12.18 -2.39
CA ILE A 84 -7.54 10.86 -3.03
C ILE A 84 -8.56 9.94 -2.37
N LEU A 85 -8.76 10.04 -1.05
CA LEU A 85 -9.73 9.20 -0.35
C LEU A 85 -11.18 9.51 -0.76
N GLN A 86 -11.45 10.72 -1.24
CA GLN A 86 -12.76 11.17 -1.71
C GLN A 86 -12.94 11.09 -3.23
N VAL A 87 -11.89 10.73 -3.97
CA VAL A 87 -11.98 10.59 -5.43
C VAL A 87 -12.91 9.44 -5.79
N ASP A 88 -13.82 9.70 -6.71
CA ASP A 88 -14.63 8.66 -7.35
C ASP A 88 -13.94 8.23 -8.65
N PHE A 89 -13.21 7.12 -8.60
CA PHE A 89 -12.47 6.58 -9.74
C PHE A 89 -13.38 6.22 -10.92
N LYS A 90 -14.69 5.99 -10.70
CA LYS A 90 -15.65 5.71 -11.78
C LYS A 90 -15.88 6.89 -12.73
N LYS A 91 -15.49 8.10 -12.34
CA LYS A 91 -15.60 9.31 -13.17
C LYS A 91 -14.47 9.44 -14.19
N TYR A 92 -13.48 8.56 -14.12
CA TYR A 92 -12.33 8.56 -15.01
C TYR A 92 -12.40 7.30 -15.89
N ASP A 93 -12.13 7.48 -17.17
CA ASP A 93 -12.02 6.35 -18.09
C ASP A 93 -10.61 5.77 -17.98
N PHE A 94 -10.41 4.86 -17.01
CA PHE A 94 -9.16 4.13 -16.87
C PHE A 94 -9.06 2.93 -17.82
N PHE A 95 -10.17 2.49 -18.43
CA PHE A 95 -10.19 1.33 -19.32
C PHE A 95 -9.51 1.57 -20.65
N LYS A 96 -9.24 2.83 -21.01
CA LYS A 96 -8.43 3.17 -22.19
C LYS A 96 -6.93 2.88 -22.00
N TYR A 97 -6.47 2.67 -20.76
CA TYR A 97 -5.07 2.37 -20.46
C TYR A 97 -4.88 0.88 -20.27
N ASP A 98 -3.71 0.38 -20.72
CA ASP A 98 -3.39 -1.04 -20.61
C ASP A 98 -3.11 -1.39 -19.16
N ASN A 99 -2.30 -0.60 -18.44
CA ASN A 99 -2.01 -0.78 -17.02
C ASN A 99 -2.02 0.55 -16.28
N VAL A 100 -2.29 0.49 -14.97
CA VAL A 100 -2.18 1.62 -14.05
C VAL A 100 -1.10 1.34 -13.01
N HIS A 101 -0.15 2.27 -12.88
CA HIS A 101 0.92 2.22 -11.88
C HIS A 101 0.68 3.31 -10.85
N ILE A 102 0.66 2.94 -9.57
CA ILE A 102 0.47 3.91 -8.48
C ILE A 102 1.82 4.31 -7.92
N ILE A 103 2.07 5.60 -7.77
CA ILE A 103 3.24 6.11 -7.08
C ILE A 103 2.80 7.09 -6.02
N ALA A 104 3.25 6.89 -4.79
CA ALA A 104 2.82 7.75 -3.70
C ALA A 104 3.96 8.08 -2.74
N ASN A 105 4.09 9.37 -2.44
CA ASN A 105 4.93 9.88 -1.35
C ASN A 105 4.04 10.57 -0.32
N ILE A 106 3.14 9.78 0.28
CA ILE A 106 2.03 10.25 1.11
C ILE A 106 2.33 10.17 2.61
N PRO A 107 1.59 10.93 3.44
CA PRO A 107 1.64 10.78 4.89
C PRO A 107 1.31 9.36 5.35
N TYR A 108 2.06 8.88 6.34
CA TYR A 108 2.03 7.47 6.74
C TYR A 108 0.71 6.99 7.35
N TYR A 109 -0.05 7.90 7.98
CA TYR A 109 -1.30 7.55 8.66
C TYR A 109 -2.45 7.24 7.68
N ILE A 110 -2.32 7.61 6.40
CA ILE A 110 -3.33 7.34 5.36
C ILE A 110 -2.90 6.27 4.35
N THR A 111 -1.72 5.67 4.49
CA THR A 111 -1.20 4.69 3.52
C THR A 111 -2.14 3.49 3.36
N THR A 112 -2.54 2.84 4.46
CA THR A 112 -3.43 1.66 4.39
C THR A 112 -4.79 2.01 3.79
N PRO A 113 -5.52 3.06 4.23
CA PRO A 113 -6.75 3.49 3.57
C PRO A 113 -6.61 3.77 2.07
N ILE A 114 -5.47 4.30 1.62
CA ILE A 114 -5.21 4.53 0.19
C ILE A 114 -5.05 3.21 -0.55
N ILE A 115 -4.25 2.28 -0.04
CA ILE A 115 -4.08 0.96 -0.67
C ILE A 115 -5.42 0.23 -0.76
N GLU A 116 -6.20 0.21 0.33
CA GLU A 116 -7.55 -0.38 0.36
C GLU A 116 -8.47 0.29 -0.67
N LYS A 117 -8.43 1.62 -0.80
CA LYS A 117 -9.21 2.32 -1.81
C LYS A 117 -8.83 1.89 -3.22
N ILE A 118 -7.52 1.77 -3.52
CA ILE A 118 -7.06 1.34 -4.85
C ILE A 118 -7.47 -0.11 -5.13
N ILE A 119 -7.28 -1.03 -4.19
CA ILE A 119 -7.73 -2.44 -4.32
C ILE A 119 -9.20 -2.50 -4.72
N ASN A 120 -10.05 -1.68 -4.08
CA ASN A 120 -11.50 -1.66 -4.29
C ASN A 120 -11.96 -0.75 -5.45
N SER A 121 -11.04 -0.10 -6.17
CA SER A 121 -11.38 0.90 -7.19
C SER A 121 -11.71 0.30 -8.57
N ASN A 122 -11.43 -0.99 -8.78
CA ASN A 122 -11.56 -1.69 -10.07
C ASN A 122 -10.82 -1.02 -11.24
N ILE A 123 -9.78 -0.23 -10.95
CA ILE A 123 -8.84 0.21 -11.98
C ILE A 123 -7.89 -0.95 -12.30
N ASN A 124 -7.34 -1.00 -13.52
CA ASN A 124 -6.37 -2.03 -13.90
C ASN A 124 -4.98 -1.75 -13.30
N GLU A 125 -4.92 -1.63 -11.97
CA GLU A 125 -3.68 -1.45 -11.24
C GLU A 125 -2.85 -2.73 -11.28
N VAL A 126 -1.58 -2.60 -11.63
CA VAL A 126 -0.64 -3.73 -11.71
C VAL A 126 0.46 -3.66 -10.67
N ASP A 127 0.81 -2.44 -10.24
CA ASP A 127 1.74 -2.25 -9.14
C ASP A 127 1.58 -0.89 -8.44
N MET A 128 2.16 -0.84 -7.23
CA MET A 128 2.35 0.39 -6.47
C MET A 128 3.80 0.54 -6.02
N THR A 129 4.32 1.76 -6.12
CA THR A 129 5.59 2.17 -5.52
C THR A 129 5.33 3.23 -4.47
N LEU A 130 5.52 2.89 -3.20
CA LEU A 130 5.08 3.70 -2.08
C LEU A 130 6.26 4.06 -1.18
N MET A 131 6.36 5.34 -0.79
CA MET A 131 7.20 5.75 0.33
C MET A 131 6.40 5.62 1.64
N VAL A 132 6.92 4.83 2.59
CA VAL A 132 6.29 4.61 3.90
C VAL A 132 7.33 4.70 5.02
N GLN A 133 6.89 4.73 6.29
CA GLN A 133 7.82 4.58 7.42
C GLN A 133 8.49 3.21 7.36
N LYS A 134 9.73 3.13 7.81
CA LYS A 134 10.47 1.86 7.82
C LYS A 134 9.70 0.75 8.57
N GLU A 135 9.18 1.04 9.77
CA GLU A 135 8.39 0.07 10.53
C GLU A 135 7.11 -0.38 9.78
N VAL A 136 6.50 0.51 9.00
CA VAL A 136 5.32 0.17 8.19
C VAL A 136 5.71 -0.72 7.02
N ALA A 137 6.83 -0.45 6.35
CA ALA A 137 7.38 -1.33 5.32
C ALA A 137 7.69 -2.74 5.87
N ASP A 138 8.33 -2.81 7.03
CA ASP A 138 8.66 -4.05 7.72
C ASP A 138 7.38 -4.84 8.04
N ARG A 139 6.33 -4.15 8.51
CA ARG A 139 5.01 -4.75 8.79
C ARG A 139 4.29 -5.24 7.54
N PHE A 140 4.32 -4.49 6.44
CA PHE A 140 3.64 -4.89 5.19
C PHE A 140 4.31 -6.11 4.57
N SER A 141 5.64 -6.15 4.58
CA SER A 141 6.44 -7.23 4.00
C SER A 141 6.74 -8.39 4.96
N ALA A 142 6.25 -8.31 6.21
CA ALA A 142 6.44 -9.31 7.25
C ALA A 142 6.02 -10.71 6.79
N LYS A 143 6.81 -11.71 7.19
CA LYS A 143 6.57 -13.13 6.91
C LYS A 143 6.00 -13.83 8.15
N PRO A 144 5.25 -14.95 7.98
CA PRO A 144 4.79 -15.76 9.11
C PRO A 144 5.92 -16.08 10.08
N GLY A 145 5.61 -16.02 11.37
CA GLY A 145 6.53 -16.19 12.49
C GLY A 145 7.35 -14.94 12.86
N SER A 146 7.30 -13.85 12.07
CA SER A 146 8.01 -12.62 12.42
C SER A 146 7.23 -11.76 13.43
N GLN A 147 7.96 -10.96 14.20
CA GLN A 147 7.38 -10.06 15.20
C GLN A 147 6.42 -9.03 14.58
N ASP A 148 6.66 -8.60 13.34
CA ASP A 148 5.84 -7.58 12.68
C ASP A 148 4.65 -8.16 11.92
N TYR A 149 4.56 -9.49 11.80
CA TYR A 149 3.46 -10.15 11.10
C TYR A 149 2.11 -9.91 11.80
N GLY A 150 1.08 -9.70 10.99
CA GLY A 150 -0.25 -9.35 11.47
C GLY A 150 -1.31 -9.39 10.38
N SER A 151 -2.53 -8.98 10.73
CA SER A 151 -3.68 -8.98 9.81
C SER A 151 -3.45 -8.12 8.56
N VAL A 152 -2.74 -7.00 8.67
CA VAL A 152 -2.41 -6.14 7.52
C VAL A 152 -1.41 -6.81 6.60
N SER A 153 -0.43 -7.56 7.15
CA SER A 153 0.51 -8.34 6.36
C SER A 153 -0.24 -9.40 5.55
N VAL A 154 -1.16 -10.14 6.16
CA VAL A 154 -2.01 -11.12 5.47
C VAL A 154 -2.86 -10.45 4.39
N TYR A 155 -3.51 -9.33 4.72
CA TYR A 155 -4.36 -8.58 3.79
C TYR A 155 -3.59 -8.14 2.55
N LEU A 156 -2.43 -7.53 2.72
CA LEU A 156 -1.66 -7.03 1.58
C LEU A 156 -1.00 -8.17 0.79
N ASN A 157 -0.46 -9.21 1.45
CA ASN A 157 0.12 -10.37 0.76
C ASN A 157 -0.93 -11.22 0.04
N TYR A 158 -2.23 -11.06 0.34
CA TYR A 158 -3.29 -11.68 -0.46
C TYR A 158 -3.37 -11.07 -1.87
N PHE A 159 -3.13 -9.77 -2.00
CA PHE A 159 -3.24 -9.05 -3.27
C PHE A 159 -1.89 -8.81 -3.96
N TYR A 160 -0.78 -8.76 -3.21
CA TYR A 160 0.50 -8.28 -3.71
C TYR A 160 1.71 -9.10 -3.25
N ASP A 161 2.69 -9.23 -4.15
CA ASP A 161 4.07 -9.50 -3.77
C ASP A 161 4.74 -8.19 -3.33
N ILE A 162 5.25 -8.16 -2.10
CA ILE A 162 5.77 -6.93 -1.48
C ILE A 162 7.28 -7.04 -1.27
N SER A 163 8.02 -6.05 -1.73
CA SER A 163 9.47 -5.95 -1.55
C SER A 163 9.93 -4.54 -1.19
N THR A 164 11.00 -4.43 -0.42
CA THR A 164 11.63 -3.14 -0.12
C THR A 164 12.68 -2.83 -1.18
N LEU A 165 12.50 -1.72 -1.90
CA LEU A 165 13.45 -1.25 -2.92
C LEU A 165 14.67 -0.57 -2.29
N THR A 166 14.44 0.31 -1.32
CA THR A 166 15.51 1.01 -0.61
C THR A 166 15.02 1.57 0.72
N ASN A 167 15.88 1.55 1.73
CA ASN A 167 15.69 2.37 2.92
C ASN A 167 16.06 3.83 2.61
N VAL A 168 15.42 4.77 3.29
CA VAL A 168 15.59 6.21 3.10
C VAL A 168 15.76 6.88 4.47
N SER A 169 16.90 7.53 4.67
CA SER A 169 17.14 8.29 5.89
C SER A 169 16.16 9.46 6.00
N ARG A 170 15.69 9.76 7.21
CA ARG A 170 14.91 10.98 7.49
C ARG A 170 15.59 12.27 7.05
N HIS A 171 16.93 12.29 6.96
CA HIS A 171 17.68 13.46 6.50
C HIS A 171 17.55 13.73 4.99
N ALA A 172 16.94 12.82 4.23
CA ALA A 172 16.60 13.02 2.82
C ALA A 172 15.36 13.92 2.61
N PHE A 173 14.71 14.34 3.69
CA PHE A 173 13.45 15.10 3.64
C PHE A 173 13.57 16.48 4.28
N TYR A 174 12.71 17.39 3.83
CA TYR A 174 12.48 18.67 4.48
C TYR A 174 10.98 19.00 4.58
N PRO A 175 10.47 19.37 5.77
CA PRO A 175 11.12 19.25 7.08
C PRO A 175 11.51 17.79 7.39
N VAL A 176 12.47 17.61 8.30
CA VAL A 176 12.97 16.29 8.68
C VAL A 176 11.91 15.55 9.53
N PRO A 177 11.46 14.35 9.14
CA PRO A 177 10.54 13.54 9.92
C PRO A 177 11.23 12.92 11.15
N ASN A 178 10.43 12.40 12.07
CA ASN A 178 10.92 11.80 13.32
C ASN A 178 11.55 10.40 13.13
N VAL A 179 11.24 9.73 12.01
CA VAL A 179 11.62 8.34 11.75
C VAL A 179 12.11 8.18 10.33
N ASP A 180 12.89 7.13 10.09
CA ASP A 180 13.32 6.77 8.74
C ASP A 180 12.17 6.18 7.91
N SER A 181 12.34 6.23 6.59
CA SER A 181 11.39 5.74 5.60
C SER A 181 11.97 4.56 4.81
N ALA A 182 11.11 3.93 4.03
CA ALA A 182 11.49 2.97 3.01
C ALA A 182 10.59 3.14 1.78
N VAL A 183 11.16 2.88 0.60
CA VAL A 183 10.40 2.73 -0.63
C VAL A 183 10.09 1.25 -0.80
N ILE A 184 8.81 0.92 -0.91
CA ILE A 184 8.34 -0.44 -1.14
C ILE A 184 7.66 -0.55 -2.51
N LYS A 185 7.81 -1.71 -3.14
CA LYS A 185 7.10 -2.10 -4.36
C LYS A 185 6.10 -3.19 -4.01
N LEU A 186 4.85 -3.00 -4.42
CA LEU A 186 3.77 -3.95 -4.33
C LEU A 186 3.41 -4.35 -5.76
N VAL A 187 3.56 -5.62 -6.13
CA VAL A 187 3.21 -6.12 -7.46
C VAL A 187 1.96 -6.97 -7.36
N ARG A 188 0.91 -6.61 -8.08
CA ARG A 188 -0.40 -7.25 -7.96
C ARG A 188 -0.36 -8.67 -8.48
N HIS A 189 -1.08 -9.57 -7.82
CA HIS A 189 -1.22 -10.97 -8.25
C HIS A 189 -2.59 -11.54 -7.90
N ASN A 190 -2.93 -12.66 -8.54
CA ASN A 190 -4.19 -13.40 -8.32
C ASN A 190 -3.92 -14.82 -7.81
N LYS A 191 -2.92 -15.00 -6.93
CA LYS A 191 -2.49 -16.31 -6.41
C LYS A 191 -3.52 -16.98 -5.51
N TYR A 192 -4.39 -16.19 -4.88
CA TYR A 192 -5.34 -16.65 -3.89
C TYR A 192 -6.76 -16.26 -4.29
N GLN A 193 -7.71 -17.10 -3.90
CA GLN A 193 -9.13 -16.84 -4.12
C GLN A 193 -9.92 -17.39 -2.95
N VAL A 194 -10.75 -16.55 -2.35
CA VAL A 194 -11.75 -16.96 -1.35
C VAL A 194 -13.15 -16.64 -1.85
N THR A 195 -14.15 -17.36 -1.33
CA THR A 195 -15.56 -17.18 -1.74
C THR A 195 -16.11 -15.80 -1.37
N ASN A 196 -15.60 -15.19 -0.30
CA ASN A 196 -15.99 -13.85 0.13
C ASN A 196 -14.82 -13.17 0.86
N GLU A 197 -14.13 -12.26 0.16
CA GLU A 197 -12.96 -11.54 0.67
C GLU A 197 -13.26 -10.70 1.92
N GLU A 198 -14.41 -10.02 1.96
CA GLU A 198 -14.81 -9.20 3.11
C GLU A 198 -14.92 -10.04 4.39
N LYS A 199 -15.62 -11.19 4.31
CA LYS A 199 -15.76 -12.12 5.43
C LYS A 199 -14.43 -12.76 5.81
N PHE A 200 -13.61 -13.11 4.83
CA PHE A 200 -12.28 -13.67 5.06
C PHE A 200 -11.39 -12.70 5.84
N PHE A 201 -11.28 -11.44 5.43
CA PHE A 201 -10.45 -10.48 6.14
C PHE A 201 -11.01 -10.07 7.50
N LYS A 202 -12.34 -10.11 7.68
CA LYS A 202 -12.96 -10.00 9.00
C LYS A 202 -12.53 -11.15 9.92
N PHE A 203 -12.52 -12.38 9.41
CA PHE A 203 -12.04 -13.56 10.12
C PHE A 203 -10.54 -13.47 10.47
N VAL A 204 -9.69 -13.09 9.51
CA VAL A 204 -8.25 -12.87 9.75
C VAL A 204 -8.04 -11.83 10.84
N LYS A 205 -8.78 -10.71 10.82
CA LYS A 205 -8.71 -9.69 11.87
C LYS A 205 -9.08 -10.24 13.25
N GLN A 206 -10.05 -11.14 13.34
CA GLN A 206 -10.40 -11.80 14.60
C GLN A 206 -9.29 -12.74 15.08
N CYS A 207 -8.60 -13.45 14.18
CA CYS A 207 -7.44 -14.28 14.54
C CYS A 207 -6.31 -13.46 15.21
N PHE A 208 -6.16 -12.19 14.83
CA PHE A 208 -5.17 -11.26 15.38
C PHE A 208 -5.69 -10.33 16.49
N GLN A 209 -6.94 -10.50 16.97
CA GLN A 209 -7.56 -9.60 17.96
C GLN A 209 -6.70 -9.44 19.23
N TYR A 210 -6.18 -10.55 19.74
CA TYR A 210 -5.25 -10.60 20.86
C TYR A 210 -3.94 -11.24 20.40
N LYS A 211 -3.05 -10.44 19.80
CA LYS A 211 -1.78 -10.91 19.19
C LYS A 211 -0.94 -11.83 20.08
N ARG A 212 -0.88 -11.57 21.39
CA ARG A 212 -0.09 -12.38 22.35
C ARG A 212 -0.82 -13.66 22.83
N LYS A 213 -2.05 -13.91 22.39
CA LYS A 213 -2.86 -15.07 22.75
C LYS A 213 -2.89 -16.07 21.60
N ASN A 214 -3.02 -17.34 21.94
CA ASN A 214 -3.16 -18.43 20.97
C ASN A 214 -4.49 -18.35 20.20
N ILE A 215 -4.58 -19.13 19.12
CA ILE A 215 -5.74 -19.14 18.23
C ILE A 215 -7.01 -19.63 18.95
N ARG A 216 -6.90 -20.57 19.90
CA ARG A 216 -8.04 -20.98 20.76
C ARG A 216 -8.70 -19.80 21.45
N ASN A 217 -7.90 -18.87 21.97
CA ASN A 217 -8.42 -17.71 22.69
C ASN A 217 -9.02 -16.65 21.76
N ASN A 218 -8.48 -16.52 20.54
CA ASN A 218 -9.01 -15.60 19.53
C ASN A 218 -10.29 -16.13 18.87
N LEU A 219 -10.43 -17.46 18.72
CA LEU A 219 -11.53 -18.11 18.01
C LEU A 219 -12.55 -18.83 18.93
N LYS A 220 -12.70 -18.41 20.20
CA LYS A 220 -13.62 -19.07 21.16
C LYS A 220 -15.07 -19.21 20.69
N GLY A 221 -15.52 -18.33 19.78
CA GLY A 221 -16.88 -18.35 19.22
C GLY A 221 -17.05 -19.24 17.99
N TYR A 222 -16.02 -19.97 17.57
CA TYR A 222 -16.02 -20.83 16.39
C TYR A 222 -15.97 -22.31 16.77
N ASP A 223 -16.23 -23.18 15.79
CA ASP A 223 -16.07 -24.63 15.93
C ASP A 223 -14.58 -24.99 16.07
N LEU A 224 -14.12 -25.17 17.30
CA LEU A 224 -12.73 -25.45 17.61
C LEU A 224 -12.26 -26.85 17.17
N GLU A 225 -13.19 -27.80 16.97
CA GLU A 225 -12.84 -29.13 16.45
C GLU A 225 -12.43 -29.03 14.98
N LYS A 226 -13.18 -28.26 14.18
CA LYS A 226 -12.81 -27.95 12.79
C LYS A 226 -11.48 -27.20 12.70
N VAL A 227 -11.28 -26.17 13.52
CA VAL A 227 -10.02 -25.42 13.58
C VAL A 227 -8.85 -26.36 13.90
N SER A 228 -9.01 -27.22 14.92
CA SER A 228 -8.00 -28.19 15.33
C SER A 228 -7.65 -29.17 14.21
N LEU A 229 -8.64 -29.66 13.46
CA LEU A 229 -8.44 -30.58 12.36
C LEU A 229 -7.63 -29.95 11.22
N VAL A 230 -7.95 -28.71 10.84
CA VAL A 230 -7.20 -27.97 9.81
C VAL A 230 -5.76 -27.72 10.26
N LEU A 231 -5.55 -27.20 11.48
CA LEU A 231 -4.22 -26.86 11.99
C LEU A 231 -3.27 -28.06 12.04
N LYS A 232 -3.78 -29.25 12.37
CA LYS A 232 -2.98 -30.49 12.40
C LYS A 232 -2.35 -30.82 11.05
N ASN A 233 -2.99 -30.49 9.93
CA ASN A 233 -2.44 -30.72 8.60
C ASN A 233 -1.17 -29.91 8.32
N TYR A 234 -0.96 -28.83 9.08
CA TYR A 234 0.18 -27.92 8.97
C TYR A 234 1.17 -28.06 10.13
N GLY A 235 0.97 -29.05 11.02
CA GLY A 235 1.83 -29.21 12.20
C GLY A 235 1.56 -28.18 13.31
N HIS A 236 0.42 -27.49 13.26
CA HIS A 236 -0.02 -26.54 14.29
C HIS A 236 -1.06 -27.16 15.21
N ASP A 237 -1.31 -26.50 16.34
CA ASP A 237 -2.41 -26.82 17.23
C ASP A 237 -3.12 -25.57 17.76
N LEU A 238 -4.15 -25.77 18.57
CA LEU A 238 -4.94 -24.69 19.16
C LEU A 238 -4.13 -23.76 20.10
N SER A 239 -2.91 -24.14 20.48
CA SER A 239 -1.97 -23.35 21.28
C SER A 239 -1.05 -22.47 20.44
N SER A 240 -0.93 -22.71 19.13
CA SER A 240 -0.24 -21.81 18.19
C SER A 240 -0.91 -20.44 18.13
N ARG A 241 -0.12 -19.41 17.81
CA ARG A 241 -0.58 -18.04 17.59
C ARG A 241 -0.82 -17.78 16.12
N ALA A 242 -1.76 -16.87 15.83
CA ALA A 242 -2.07 -16.47 14.46
C ALA A 242 -0.85 -15.92 13.70
N GLU A 243 0.14 -15.36 14.41
CA GLU A 243 1.36 -14.84 13.77
C GLU A 243 2.22 -15.93 13.14
N GLU A 244 2.03 -17.20 13.51
CA GLU A 244 2.76 -18.34 12.95
C GLU A 244 2.17 -18.80 11.61
N PHE A 245 0.92 -18.41 11.30
CA PHE A 245 0.20 -19.01 10.19
C PHE A 245 0.47 -18.34 8.85
N SER A 246 0.51 -19.15 7.79
CA SER A 246 0.57 -18.69 6.41
C SER A 246 -0.81 -18.25 5.90
N ILE A 247 -0.82 -17.52 4.78
CA ILE A 247 -2.07 -17.13 4.11
C ILE A 247 -2.91 -18.34 3.66
N ILE A 248 -2.26 -19.43 3.24
CA ILE A 248 -2.93 -20.66 2.81
C ILE A 248 -3.64 -21.29 4.01
N GLU A 249 -2.98 -21.32 5.17
CA GLU A 249 -3.58 -21.82 6.42
C GLU A 249 -4.78 -20.99 6.86
N PHE A 250 -4.73 -19.66 6.73
CA PHE A 250 -5.88 -18.81 6.99
C PHE A 250 -7.04 -19.10 6.04
N ILE A 251 -6.76 -19.32 4.75
CA ILE A 251 -7.77 -19.64 3.74
C ILE A 251 -8.45 -20.98 4.07
N ASP A 252 -7.68 -22.00 4.42
CA ASP A 252 -8.21 -23.34 4.74
C ASP A 252 -9.01 -23.34 6.05
N LEU A 253 -8.55 -22.56 7.06
CA LEU A 253 -9.33 -22.32 8.27
C LEU A 253 -10.67 -21.65 7.96
N TYR A 254 -10.67 -20.62 7.12
CA TYR A 254 -11.87 -19.92 6.71
C TYR A 254 -12.83 -20.84 5.95
N ASN A 255 -12.35 -21.56 4.94
CA ASN A 255 -13.16 -22.47 4.13
C ASN A 255 -13.73 -23.65 4.94
N SER A 256 -13.05 -24.09 6.00
CA SER A 256 -13.59 -25.14 6.87
C SER A 256 -14.72 -24.64 7.78
N LEU A 257 -14.69 -23.36 8.16
CA LEU A 257 -15.59 -22.77 9.15
C LEU A 257 -16.89 -22.19 8.56
N PHE A 258 -16.87 -21.77 7.29
CA PHE A 258 -17.97 -21.08 6.62
C PHE A 258 -18.40 -21.79 5.34
#